data_AF-A0A345UM55-F1
#
_entry.id   AF-A0A345UM55-F1
#
_cell.length_a   1.000
_cell.length_b   1.000
_cell.length_c   1.000
_cell.angle_alpha   90.00
_cell.angle_beta   90.00
_cell.angle_gamma   90.00
#
_symmetry.space_group_name_H-M   'P 1'
#
loop_
_entity.id
_entity.type
_entity.pdbx_description
1 polymer ?
#
loop_
_entity_poly.entity_id
_entity_poly.type
_entity_poly.pdbx_seq_one_letter_code
_entity_poly.pdbx_strand_id
1 'polypeptide(L)'
;MKTIPKITAVLLISFIALVLMAANVAMVSQFRAEIPDPAKNEINIQWTVQQESGVMHYELMRKMVRDSDFVLLATVDVLPPSSQPNQYQYLDRNVFRNAGNTEPVIYELNVVFTNGERRFIGQAEVNYTSTAVRRTWGSIKAMFQ
;
A
#
# COMPACT_ATOMS: atom_id res chain seq x y z
N MET A 1 -55.06 -8.38 6.91
CA MET A 1 -53.78 -8.02 6.25
C MET A 1 -53.87 -6.59 5.71
N LYS A 2 -53.20 -5.62 6.34
CA LYS A 2 -53.16 -4.23 5.84
C LYS A 2 -52.17 -4.17 4.69
N THR A 3 -52.64 -3.86 3.47
CA THR A 3 -51.77 -3.64 2.31
C THR A 3 -50.97 -2.37 2.51
N ILE A 4 -49.64 -2.46 2.43
CA ILE A 4 -48.74 -1.29 2.47
C ILE A 4 -49.10 -0.38 1.28
N PRO A 5 -49.32 0.93 1.49
CA PRO A 5 -49.62 1.85 0.40
C PRO A 5 -48.49 1.85 -0.63
N LYS A 6 -48.83 1.86 -1.93
CA LYS A 6 -47.84 1.85 -3.02
C LYS A 6 -46.83 3.00 -2.91
N ILE A 7 -47.26 4.15 -2.39
CA ILE A 7 -46.41 5.34 -2.18
C ILE A 7 -45.33 5.08 -1.12
N THR A 8 -45.67 4.39 -0.02
CA THR A 8 -44.71 4.05 1.03
C THR A 8 -43.69 3.04 0.56
N ALA A 9 -44.09 2.09 -0.31
CA ALA A 9 -43.16 1.15 -0.93
C ALA A 9 -42.16 1.86 -1.87
N VAL A 10 -42.61 2.81 -2.69
CA VAL A 10 -41.74 3.59 -3.59
C VAL A 10 -40.74 4.44 -2.79
N LEU A 11 -41.20 5.11 -1.74
CA LEU A 11 -40.32 5.91 -0.86
C LEU A 11 -39.25 5.04 -0.18
N LEU A 12 -39.62 3.85 0.30
CA LEU A 12 -38.69 2.92 0.92
C LEU A 12 -37.62 2.44 -0.07
N ILE A 13 -38.03 2.08 -1.29
CA ILE A 13 -37.10 1.64 -2.35
C ILE A 13 -36.16 2.78 -2.75
N SER A 14 -36.67 4.02 -2.88
CA SER A 14 -35.81 5.18 -3.17
C SER A 14 -34.82 5.49 -2.06
N PHE A 15 -35.22 5.30 -0.79
CA PHE A 15 -34.33 5.51 0.35
C PHE A 15 -33.23 4.45 0.42
N ILE A 16 -33.56 3.18 0.18
CA ILE A 16 -32.59 2.09 0.09
C ILE A 16 -31.62 2.33 -1.08
N ALA A 17 -32.13 2.73 -2.24
CA ALA A 17 -31.29 3.05 -3.40
C ALA A 17 -30.33 4.22 -3.11
N LEU A 18 -30.77 5.25 -2.38
CA LEU A 18 -29.95 6.41 -2.00
C LEU A 18 -28.84 6.02 -1.01
N VAL A 19 -29.12 5.15 -0.05
CA VAL A 19 -28.12 4.62 0.90
C VAL A 19 -27.09 3.73 0.20
N LEU A 20 -27.51 2.98 -0.82
CA LEU A 20 -26.61 2.16 -1.64
C LEU A 20 -25.67 2.98 -2.53
N MET A 21 -25.95 4.27 -2.74
CA MET A 21 -25.06 5.19 -3.46
C MET A 21 -23.94 5.76 -2.57
N ALA A 22 -23.71 5.23 -1.36
CA ALA A 22 -22.54 5.59 -0.57
C ALA A 22 -21.27 5.43 -1.43
N ALA A 23 -20.63 6.55 -1.74
CA ALA A 23 -19.50 6.55 -2.66
C ALA A 23 -18.30 5.84 -2.02
N ASN A 24 -17.76 4.87 -2.74
CA ASN A 24 -16.47 4.25 -2.45
C ASN A 24 -15.36 5.25 -2.80
N VAL A 25 -14.74 5.83 -1.77
CA VAL A 25 -13.76 6.90 -1.90
C VAL A 25 -12.51 6.51 -1.16
N ALA A 26 -11.37 6.59 -1.83
CA ALA A 26 -10.05 6.51 -1.22
C ALA A 26 -9.21 7.69 -1.74
N MET A 27 -8.88 8.63 -0.86
CA MET A 27 -8.03 9.78 -1.17
C MET A 27 -6.70 9.64 -0.44
N VAL A 28 -5.71 9.10 -1.14
CA VAL A 28 -4.34 8.97 -0.64
C VAL A 28 -3.56 10.23 -1.02
N SER A 29 -3.13 11.01 -0.03
CA SER A 29 -2.39 12.25 -0.26
C SER A 29 -0.90 12.02 -0.46
N GLN A 30 -0.37 10.91 0.06
CA GLN A 30 1.04 10.56 -0.05
C GLN A 30 1.21 9.05 -0.05
N PHE A 31 2.08 8.55 -0.93
CA PHE A 31 2.60 7.19 -0.90
C PHE A 31 4.11 7.26 -1.17
N ARG A 32 4.91 6.70 -0.26
CA ARG A 32 6.37 6.74 -0.36
C ARG A 32 6.99 5.45 0.17
N ALA A 33 8.19 5.15 -0.29
CA ALA A 33 9.04 4.11 0.24
C ALA A 33 10.45 4.68 0.44
N GLU A 34 11.07 4.38 1.57
CA GLU A 34 12.38 4.93 1.96
C GLU A 34 13.19 3.92 2.75
N ILE A 35 14.52 4.07 2.71
CA ILE A 35 15.43 3.28 3.56
C ILE A 35 15.71 4.11 4.80
N PRO A 36 15.10 3.82 5.97
CA PRO A 36 15.25 4.65 7.15
C PRO A 36 16.66 4.60 7.72
N ASP A 37 17.32 3.44 7.60
CA ASP A 37 18.71 3.23 8.02
C ASP A 37 19.39 2.26 7.04
N PRO A 38 20.40 2.72 6.28
CA PRO A 38 21.15 1.87 5.36
C PRO A 38 21.81 0.66 6.02
N ALA A 39 22.02 0.66 7.34
CA ALA A 39 22.60 -0.46 8.07
C ALA A 39 21.59 -1.57 8.39
N LYS A 40 20.29 -1.27 8.40
CA LYS A 40 19.25 -2.20 8.87
C LYS A 40 18.73 -3.15 7.79
N ASN A 41 19.03 -2.91 6.51
CA ASN A 41 18.51 -3.69 5.40
C ASN A 41 16.98 -3.84 5.48
N GLU A 42 16.28 -2.71 5.63
CA GLU A 42 14.82 -2.66 5.64
C GLU A 42 14.35 -1.48 4.78
N ILE A 43 13.20 -1.63 4.14
CA ILE A 43 12.53 -0.52 3.45
C ILE A 43 11.23 -0.22 4.19
N ASN A 44 11.05 1.05 4.52
CA ASN A 44 9.88 1.60 5.17
C ASN A 44 8.93 2.15 4.11
N ILE A 45 7.72 1.60 4.03
CA ILE A 45 6.67 2.02 3.12
C ILE A 45 5.59 2.72 3.92
N GLN A 46 5.18 3.91 3.47
CA GLN A 46 4.23 4.76 4.18
C GLN A 46 3.24 5.39 3.22
N TRP A 47 1.97 5.43 3.63
CA TRP A 47 0.95 6.20 2.95
C TRP A 47 0.03 6.93 3.93
N THR A 48 -0.50 8.06 3.47
CA THR A 48 -1.40 8.91 4.24
C THR A 48 -2.72 9.02 3.51
N VAL A 49 -3.80 8.75 4.23
CA VAL A 49 -5.17 8.70 3.70
C VAL A 49 -5.98 9.85 4.30
N GLN A 50 -6.50 10.71 3.44
CA GLN A 50 -7.35 11.85 3.82
C GLN A 50 -8.81 11.42 3.99
N GLN A 51 -9.25 10.48 3.16
CA GLN A 51 -10.61 9.96 3.20
C GLN A 51 -10.61 8.51 2.71
N GLU A 52 -11.26 7.63 3.48
CA GLU A 52 -11.47 6.22 3.13
C GLU A 52 -12.88 5.80 3.52
N SER A 53 -13.78 5.84 2.55
CA SER A 53 -15.17 5.40 2.65
C SER A 53 -15.36 4.15 1.80
N GLY A 54 -15.89 3.10 2.41
CA GLY A 54 -16.13 1.82 1.74
C GLY A 54 -14.85 1.05 1.38
N VAL A 55 -13.69 1.44 1.91
CA VAL A 55 -12.45 0.67 1.79
C VAL A 55 -12.52 -0.57 2.66
N MET A 56 -12.20 -1.74 2.08
CA MET A 56 -12.07 -2.99 2.80
C MET A 56 -10.64 -3.14 3.36
N HIS A 57 -9.64 -3.00 2.49
CA HIS A 57 -8.23 -3.07 2.85
C HIS A 57 -7.35 -2.46 1.75
N TYR A 58 -6.06 -2.30 2.06
CA TYR A 58 -5.01 -1.97 1.10
C TYR A 58 -4.20 -3.21 0.76
N GLU A 59 -3.79 -3.33 -0.50
CA GLU A 59 -2.85 -4.34 -0.95
C GLU A 59 -1.53 -3.65 -1.30
N LEU A 60 -0.48 -3.99 -0.56
CA LEU A 60 0.87 -3.58 -0.85
C LEU A 60 1.56 -4.67 -1.66
N MET A 61 2.02 -4.31 -2.85
CA MET A 61 2.69 -5.21 -3.77
C MET A 61 4.13 -4.75 -3.99
N ARG A 62 5.00 -5.68 -4.39
CA ARG A 62 6.39 -5.41 -4.72
C ARG A 62 6.84 -6.17 -5.95
N LYS A 63 7.71 -5.55 -6.73
CA LYS A 63 8.56 -6.25 -7.70
C LYS A 63 9.97 -5.67 -7.74
N MET A 64 10.93 -6.44 -8.23
CA MET A 64 12.20 -5.85 -8.66
C MET A 64 12.00 -5.19 -10.03
N VAL A 65 12.82 -4.20 -10.38
CA VAL A 65 12.67 -3.45 -11.64
C VAL A 65 12.67 -4.37 -12.88
N ARG A 66 13.38 -5.50 -12.81
CA ARG A 66 13.49 -6.47 -13.90
C ARG A 66 12.43 -7.57 -13.88
N ASP A 67 11.68 -7.69 -12.78
CA ASP A 67 10.60 -8.64 -12.70
C ASP A 67 9.40 -8.15 -13.52
N SER A 68 8.71 -9.07 -14.18
CA SER A 68 7.47 -8.80 -14.92
C SER A 68 6.35 -8.42 -13.95
N ASP A 69 6.18 -9.22 -12.91
CA ASP A 69 4.97 -9.24 -12.11
C ASP A 69 5.19 -8.71 -10.69
N PHE A 70 4.17 -8.04 -10.18
CA PHE A 70 4.08 -7.66 -8.78
C PHE A 70 3.65 -8.85 -7.92
N VAL A 71 4.34 -9.03 -6.80
CA VAL A 71 4.00 -10.01 -5.77
C VAL A 71 3.35 -9.29 -4.59
N LEU A 72 2.25 -9.85 -4.07
CA LEU A 72 1.60 -9.36 -2.86
C LEU A 72 2.55 -9.50 -1.65
N LEU A 73 2.83 -8.40 -0.97
CA LEU A 73 3.59 -8.41 0.28
C LEU A 73 2.68 -8.46 1.50
N ALA A 74 1.61 -7.66 1.47
CA ALA A 74 0.74 -7.51 2.61
C ALA A 74 -0.64 -7.02 2.19
N THR A 75 -1.63 -7.53 2.92
CA THR A 75 -2.95 -6.93 3.02
C THR A 75 -3.00 -6.15 4.32
N VAL A 76 -3.34 -4.87 4.26
CA VAL A 76 -3.38 -3.97 5.41
C VAL A 76 -4.80 -3.49 5.63
N ASP A 77 -5.38 -3.91 6.74
CA ASP A 77 -6.72 -3.53 7.14
C ASP A 77 -6.83 -2.02 7.42
N VAL A 78 -8.01 -1.48 7.21
CA VAL A 78 -8.31 -0.08 7.50
C VAL A 78 -8.20 0.21 8.99
N LEU A 79 -7.61 1.36 9.32
CA LEU A 79 -7.62 1.88 10.68
C LEU A 79 -9.03 2.38 11.06
N PRO A 80 -9.35 2.43 12.36
CA PRO A 80 -10.59 3.03 12.82
C PRO A 80 -10.75 4.47 12.29
N PRO A 81 -12.00 4.93 12.01
CA PRO A 81 -12.24 6.30 11.60
C PRO A 81 -11.69 7.30 12.60
N SER A 82 -11.01 8.33 12.09
CA SER A 82 -10.31 9.34 12.88
C SER A 82 -10.61 10.74 12.34
N SER A 83 -10.51 11.76 13.19
CA SER A 83 -10.63 13.18 12.77
C SER A 83 -9.35 13.71 12.10
N GLN A 84 -8.25 12.95 12.15
CA GLN A 84 -6.99 13.22 11.48
C GLN A 84 -6.76 12.23 10.32
N PRO A 85 -5.93 12.59 9.32
CA PRO A 85 -5.56 11.67 8.25
C PRO A 85 -4.94 10.39 8.82
N ASN A 86 -5.42 9.24 8.37
CA ASN A 86 -4.88 7.95 8.78
C ASN A 86 -3.51 7.74 8.14
N GLN A 87 -2.54 7.34 8.95
CA GLN A 87 -1.17 7.07 8.52
C GLN A 87 -0.90 5.59 8.65
N TYR A 88 -0.46 5.00 7.55
CA TYR A 88 -0.16 3.59 7.45
C TYR A 88 1.33 3.38 7.22
N GLN A 89 1.84 2.27 7.74
CA GLN A 89 3.24 1.91 7.64
C GLN A 89 3.40 0.40 7.44
N TYR A 90 4.32 0.02 6.57
CA TYR A 90 4.77 -1.35 6.40
C TYR A 90 6.29 -1.41 6.31
N LEU A 91 6.89 -2.40 6.96
CA LEU A 91 8.34 -2.59 6.98
C LEU A 91 8.72 -3.86 6.21
N ASP A 92 9.33 -3.68 5.04
CA ASP A 92 9.82 -4.78 4.20
C ASP A 92 11.27 -5.14 4.56
N ARG A 93 11.40 -6.28 5.27
CA ARG A 93 12.70 -6.88 5.64
C ARG A 93 13.18 -7.93 4.64
N ASN A 94 12.33 -8.32 3.70
CA ASN A 94 12.57 -9.47 2.84
C ASN A 94 13.23 -9.10 1.51
N VAL A 95 13.29 -7.81 1.17
CA VAL A 95 13.87 -7.32 -0.09
C VAL A 95 15.38 -7.63 -0.21
N PHE A 96 16.11 -7.70 0.90
CA PHE A 96 17.57 -7.92 0.91
C PHE A 96 18.01 -9.38 1.05
N ARG A 97 17.08 -10.36 1.00
CA ARG A 97 17.42 -11.79 1.22
C ARG A 97 18.38 -12.37 0.18
N ASN A 98 18.41 -11.82 -1.03
CA ASN A 98 19.33 -12.22 -2.08
C ASN A 98 20.56 -11.33 -2.04
N ALA A 99 21.60 -11.78 -1.33
CA ALA A 99 22.90 -11.12 -1.26
C ALA A 99 23.51 -11.00 -2.67
N GLY A 100 23.33 -9.83 -3.30
CA GLY A 100 23.78 -9.57 -4.66
C GLY A 100 22.78 -8.80 -5.51
N ASN A 101 21.50 -8.77 -5.10
CA ASN A 101 20.52 -7.94 -5.79
C ASN A 101 20.71 -6.47 -5.38
N THR A 102 21.17 -5.64 -6.31
CA THR A 102 21.26 -4.17 -6.19
C THR A 102 20.25 -3.48 -7.09
N GLU A 103 19.28 -4.23 -7.61
CA GLU A 103 18.27 -3.70 -8.50
C GLU A 103 17.30 -2.80 -7.72
N PRO A 104 16.83 -1.70 -8.33
CA PRO A 104 15.74 -0.92 -7.79
C PRO A 104 14.52 -1.80 -7.52
N VAL A 105 13.83 -1.52 -6.43
CA VAL A 105 12.59 -2.18 -6.06
C VAL A 105 11.43 -1.21 -6.25
N ILE A 106 10.32 -1.70 -6.79
CA ILE A 106 9.10 -0.92 -7.02
C ILE A 106 8.01 -1.47 -6.12
N TYR A 107 7.40 -0.58 -5.35
CA TYR A 107 6.20 -0.84 -4.56
C TYR A 107 4.98 -0.29 -5.26
N GLU A 108 3.88 -1.02 -5.21
CA GLU A 108 2.58 -0.59 -5.72
C GLU A 108 1.54 -0.70 -4.61
N LEU A 109 0.74 0.35 -4.48
CA LEU A 109 -0.38 0.38 -3.56
C LEU A 109 -1.67 0.28 -4.34
N ASN A 110 -2.49 -0.71 -3.99
CA ASN A 110 -3.87 -0.83 -4.45
C ASN A 110 -4.80 -0.70 -3.25
N VAL A 111 -5.98 -0.15 -3.48
CA VAL A 111 -7.08 -0.17 -2.52
C VAL A 111 -8.14 -1.15 -3.01
N VAL A 112 -8.70 -1.93 -2.08
CA VAL A 112 -9.81 -2.85 -2.34
C VAL A 112 -11.01 -2.35 -1.57
N PHE A 113 -12.12 -2.10 -2.27
CA PHE A 113 -13.37 -1.62 -1.69
C PHE A 113 -14.29 -2.78 -1.29
N THR A 114 -15.29 -2.49 -0.45
CA THR A 114 -16.27 -3.48 0.04
C THR A 114 -17.12 -4.10 -1.05
N ASN A 115 -17.25 -3.43 -2.21
CA ASN A 115 -17.90 -3.96 -3.40
C ASN A 115 -16.99 -4.88 -4.25
N GLY A 116 -15.75 -5.12 -3.82
CA GLY A 116 -14.76 -5.91 -4.55
C GLY A 116 -14.01 -5.13 -5.63
N GLU A 117 -14.31 -3.84 -5.84
CA GLU A 117 -13.54 -3.00 -6.75
C GLU A 117 -12.10 -2.85 -6.22
N ARG A 118 -11.14 -3.17 -7.08
CA ARG A 118 -9.71 -2.94 -6.85
C ARG A 118 -9.28 -1.72 -7.64
N ARG A 119 -8.66 -0.75 -6.98
CA ARG A 119 -8.21 0.50 -7.60
C ARG A 119 -6.74 0.75 -7.32
N PHE A 120 -6.00 1.06 -8.38
CA PHE A 120 -4.61 1.49 -8.30
C PHE A 120 -4.51 2.86 -7.65
N ILE A 121 -3.59 3.01 -6.69
CA ILE A 121 -3.30 4.29 -6.02
C ILE A 121 -2.02 4.92 -6.57
N GLY A 122 -0.93 4.17 -6.63
CA GLY A 122 0.36 4.71 -7.02
C GLY A 122 1.51 3.73 -6.85
N GLN A 123 2.68 4.17 -7.31
CA GLN A 123 3.94 3.43 -7.18
C GLN A 123 5.02 4.27 -6.49
N ALA A 124 5.91 3.59 -5.78
CA ALA A 124 7.09 4.18 -5.16
C ALA A 124 8.31 3.30 -5.47
N GLU A 125 9.34 3.90 -6.07
CA GLU A 125 10.58 3.21 -6.42
C GLU A 125 11.67 3.54 -5.41
N VAL A 126 12.43 2.52 -4.99
CA VAL A 126 13.56 2.67 -4.08
C VAL A 126 14.80 2.05 -4.70
N ASN A 127 15.82 2.88 -4.87
CA ASN A 127 17.17 2.43 -5.20
C ASN A 127 17.89 2.01 -3.93
N TYR A 128 18.36 0.76 -3.86
CA TYR A 128 19.15 0.29 -2.72
C TYR A 128 20.46 -0.36 -3.17
N THR A 129 21.54 -0.07 -2.45
CA THR A 129 22.83 -0.76 -2.62
C THR A 129 23.06 -1.62 -1.39
N SER A 130 23.19 -2.95 -1.58
CA SER A 130 23.61 -3.86 -0.51
C SER A 130 24.91 -3.36 0.15
N THR A 131 24.91 -3.23 1.48
CA THR A 131 26.08 -2.83 2.27
C THR A 131 27.24 -3.82 2.17
N ALA A 132 27.02 -5.05 1.69
CA ALA A 132 28.07 -6.05 1.47
C ALA A 132 29.11 -5.57 0.44
N VAL A 133 28.68 -4.84 -0.60
CA VAL A 133 29.58 -4.28 -1.62
C VAL A 133 30.44 -3.14 -1.05
N ARG A 134 29.98 -2.43 -0.02
CA ARG A 134 30.77 -1.38 0.66
C ARG A 134 31.87 -1.95 1.55
N ARG A 135 31.67 -3.14 2.14
CA ARG A 135 32.67 -3.82 2.99
C ARG A 135 33.84 -4.38 2.19
N THR A 136 33.62 -4.83 0.95
CA THR A 136 34.69 -5.43 0.12
C THR A 136 35.69 -4.38 -0.38
N TRP A 137 35.26 -3.16 -0.69
CA TRP A 137 36.18 -2.07 -1.06
C TRP A 137 37.09 -1.64 0.08
N GLY A 138 36.57 -1.61 1.32
CA GLY A 138 37.37 -1.32 2.50
C GLY A 138 38.44 -2.39 2.77
N SER A 139 38.09 -3.68 2.59
CA SER A 139 39.05 -4.78 2.80
C SER A 139 40.10 -4.88 1.70
N ILE A 140 39.75 -4.64 0.43
CA ILE A 140 40.71 -4.68 -0.69
C ILE A 140 41.73 -3.54 -0.57
N LYS A 141 41.29 -2.33 -0.16
CA LYS A 141 42.20 -1.19 0.03
C LYS A 141 43.25 -1.43 1.11
N ALA A 142 42.95 -2.25 2.12
CA ALA A 142 43.87 -2.60 3.20
C ALA A 142 44.92 -3.66 2.81
N MET A 143 44.74 -4.37 1.68
CA MET A 143 45.70 -5.38 1.20
C MET A 143 46.81 -4.82 0.31
N PHE A 144 46.70 -3.54 -0.10
CA PHE A 144 47.70 -2.85 -0.93
C PHE A 144 48.40 -1.72 -0.17
N GLN A 145 48.41 -1.78 1.17
CA GLN A 145 49.24 -0.96 2.05
C GLN A 145 50.45 -1.74 2.53
#